data_AF-A0A2P6WAV0-F1
#
_entry.id   AF-A0A2P6WAV0-F1
#
_cell.length_a   1.000
_cell.length_b   1.000
_cell.length_c   1.000
_cell.angle_alpha   90.00
_cell.angle_beta   90.00
_cell.angle_gamma   90.00
#
_symmetry.space_group_name_H-M   'P 1'
#
loop_
_entity.id
_entity.type
_entity.pdbx_description
1 polymer ?
#
loop_
_entity_poly.entity_id
_entity_poly.type
_entity_poly.pdbx_seq_one_letter_code
_entity_poly.pdbx_strand_id
1 'polypeptide(L)'
;MVLNLLAGFIYDVVQQSWMVSSVLIKYLLVFHIAKAFYDGKHNMKHLEEVILRYSRPTVFIIVMLALISVSLGLEVEPRFKLFSQLIALLYFAVLFWKF
;
A
#
# COMPACT_ATOMS: atom_id res chain seq x y z
N MET A 1 2.16 -28.32 15.03
CA MET A 1 2.46 -28.39 13.58
C MET A 1 1.57 -27.45 12.76
N VAL A 2 0.23 -27.55 12.86
CA VAL A 2 -0.72 -26.66 12.14
C VAL A 2 -0.57 -25.18 12.51
N LEU A 3 -0.38 -24.87 13.80
CA LEU A 3 -0.14 -23.49 14.28
C LEU A 3 1.11 -22.85 13.67
N ASN A 4 2.19 -23.61 13.49
CA ASN A 4 3.44 -23.10 12.89
C ASN A 4 3.27 -22.84 11.39
N LEU A 5 2.51 -23.68 10.69
CA LEU A 5 2.18 -23.48 9.26
C LEU A 5 1.32 -22.23 9.07
N LEU A 6 0.30 -22.05 9.92
CA LEU A 6 -0.54 -20.86 9.91
C LEU A 6 0.25 -19.59 10.21
N ALA A 7 1.13 -19.62 11.21
CA ALA A 7 1.99 -18.49 11.55
C ALA A 7 2.94 -18.13 10.38
N GLY A 8 3.54 -19.13 9.72
CA GLY A 8 4.38 -18.92 8.54
C GLY A 8 3.60 -18.28 7.39
N PHE A 9 2.42 -18.82 7.08
CA PHE A 9 1.57 -18.27 6.03
C PHE A 9 1.15 -16.81 6.30
N ILE A 10 0.75 -16.50 7.54
CA ILE A 10 0.39 -15.12 7.93
C ILE A 10 1.60 -14.20 7.78
N TYR A 11 2.78 -14.65 8.20
CA TYR A 11 4.01 -13.90 8.06
C TYR A 11 4.32 -13.60 6.59
N ASP A 12 4.20 -14.59 5.70
CA ASP A 12 4.42 -14.43 4.27
C ASP A 12 3.43 -13.44 3.65
N VAL A 13 2.15 -13.49 4.06
CA VAL A 13 1.12 -12.55 3.60
C VAL A 13 1.42 -11.13 4.06
N VAL A 14 1.87 -10.93 5.31
CA VAL A 14 2.27 -9.61 5.82
C VAL A 14 3.50 -9.09 5.06
N GLN A 15 4.50 -9.94 4.85
CA GLN A 15 5.70 -9.58 4.09
C GLN A 15 5.35 -9.21 2.64
N GLN A 16 4.48 -9.98 1.98
CA GLN A 16 4.04 -9.65 0.62
C GLN A 16 3.14 -8.42 0.58
N SER A 17 2.32 -8.17 1.61
CA SER A 17 1.54 -6.95 1.73
C SER A 17 2.45 -5.72 1.75
N TRP A 18 3.59 -5.80 2.43
CA TRP A 18 4.59 -4.74 2.43
C TRP A 18 5.25 -4.53 1.06
N MET A 19 5.55 -5.61 0.33
CA MET A 19 6.12 -5.49 -1.01
C MET A 19 5.12 -4.91 -2.01
N VAL A 20 3.90 -5.42 -2.01
CA VAL A 20 2.78 -4.93 -2.83
C VAL A 20 2.49 -3.46 -2.52
N SER A 21 2.43 -3.08 -1.24
CA SER A 21 2.21 -1.69 -0.85
C SER A 21 3.32 -0.77 -1.35
N SER A 22 4.57 -1.21 -1.26
CA SER A 22 5.74 -0.47 -1.78
C SER A 22 5.65 -0.25 -3.29
N VAL A 23 5.10 -1.21 -4.03
CA VAL A 23 4.84 -1.05 -5.46
C VAL A 23 3.69 -0.08 -5.72
N LEU A 24 2.55 -0.27 -5.08
CA LEU A 24 1.29 0.37 -5.45
C LEU A 24 1.14 1.81 -4.95
N ILE A 25 1.54 2.09 -3.71
CA ILE A 25 1.20 3.35 -3.04
C ILE A 25 1.77 4.56 -3.81
N LYS A 26 3.00 4.46 -4.34
CA LYS A 26 3.58 5.54 -5.16
C LYS A 26 2.73 5.86 -6.40
N TYR A 27 2.21 4.85 -7.10
CA TYR A 27 1.38 5.07 -8.28
C TYR A 27 0.02 5.63 -7.89
N LEU A 28 -0.52 5.17 -6.76
CA LEU A 28 -1.76 5.71 -6.21
C LEU A 28 -1.61 7.19 -5.86
N LEU A 29 -0.53 7.57 -5.19
CA LEU A 29 -0.28 8.97 -4.83
C LEU A 29 -0.06 9.83 -6.08
N VAL A 30 0.75 9.37 -7.04
CA VAL A 30 0.95 10.08 -8.31
C VAL A 30 -0.37 10.30 -9.04
N PHE A 31 -1.24 9.29 -9.11
CA PHE A 31 -2.54 9.40 -9.74
C PHE A 31 -3.42 10.47 -9.07
N HIS A 32 -3.51 10.46 -7.74
CA HIS A 32 -4.33 11.42 -7.02
C HIS A 32 -3.76 12.84 -7.04
N ILE A 33 -2.44 12.98 -6.99
CA ILE A 33 -1.77 14.27 -7.18
C ILE A 33 -2.06 14.80 -8.58
N ALA A 34 -1.86 14.00 -9.63
CA ALA A 34 -2.12 14.40 -11.02
C ALA A 34 -3.60 14.81 -11.22
N LYS A 35 -4.54 14.04 -10.65
CA LYS A 35 -5.96 14.38 -10.68
C LYS A 35 -6.26 15.69 -9.95
N ALA A 36 -5.66 15.91 -8.78
CA ALA A 36 -5.83 17.15 -8.03
C ALA A 36 -5.30 18.37 -8.81
N PHE A 37 -4.18 18.23 -9.52
CA PHE A 37 -3.67 19.26 -10.43
C PHE A 37 -4.63 19.53 -11.60
N TYR A 38 -5.20 18.48 -12.19
CA TYR A 38 -6.19 18.61 -13.26
C TYR A 38 -7.49 19.30 -12.81
N ASP A 39 -7.97 18.98 -11.61
CA ASP A 39 -9.19 19.55 -11.02
C ASP A 39 -8.99 20.96 -10.41
N GLY A 40 -7.77 21.53 -10.50
CA GLY A 40 -7.42 22.83 -9.90
C GLY A 40 -7.39 22.84 -8.37
N LYS A 41 -7.38 21.68 -7.73
CA LYS A 41 -7.43 21.51 -6.26
C LYS A 41 -6.02 21.28 -5.70
N HIS A 42 -5.22 22.33 -5.66
CA HIS A 42 -3.80 22.24 -5.24
C HIS A 42 -3.57 22.18 -3.71
N ASN A 43 -4.61 21.94 -2.91
CA ASN A 43 -4.49 21.99 -1.45
C ASN A 43 -4.08 20.62 -0.89
N MET A 44 -3.07 20.61 -0.01
CA MET A 44 -2.63 19.42 0.73
C MET A 44 -3.76 18.78 1.55
N LYS A 45 -4.72 19.59 2.05
CA LYS A 45 -5.91 19.06 2.73
C LYS A 45 -6.74 18.15 1.82
N HIS A 46 -6.83 18.46 0.53
CA HIS A 46 -7.57 17.64 -0.42
C HIS A 46 -6.90 16.28 -0.63
N LEU A 47 -5.56 16.26 -0.73
CA LEU A 47 -4.81 15.02 -0.84
C LEU A 47 -4.98 14.14 0.41
N GLU A 48 -4.96 14.75 1.59
CA GLU A 48 -5.21 14.05 2.85
C GLU A 48 -6.62 13.43 2.90
N GLU A 49 -7.65 14.20 2.55
CA GLU A 49 -9.04 13.71 2.47
C GLU A 49 -9.19 12.53 1.50
N VAL A 50 -8.51 12.60 0.37
CA VAL A 50 -8.49 11.53 -0.64
C VAL A 50 -7.79 10.28 -0.08
N ILE A 51 -6.62 10.44 0.56
CA ILE A 51 -5.90 9.34 1.21
C ILE A 51 -6.80 8.66 2.24
N LEU A 52 -7.48 9.42 3.10
CA LEU A 52 -8.36 8.88 4.13
C LEU A 52 -9.60 8.22 3.52
N ARG A 53 -10.23 8.83 2.51
CA ARG A 53 -11.41 8.29 1.83
C ARG A 53 -11.12 6.94 1.17
N TYR A 54 -9.97 6.79 0.53
CA TYR A 54 -9.60 5.57 -0.19
C TYR A 54 -8.70 4.62 0.61
N SER A 55 -8.35 4.96 1.86
CA SER A 55 -7.48 4.15 2.72
C SER A 55 -7.94 2.68 2.84
N ARG A 56 -9.20 2.46 3.23
CA ARG A 56 -9.78 1.12 3.40
C ARG A 56 -9.73 0.28 2.12
N PRO A 57 -10.25 0.75 0.96
CA PRO A 57 -10.17 -0.03 -0.27
C PRO A 57 -8.73 -0.24 -0.72
N THR A 58 -7.83 0.73 -0.53
CA THR A 58 -6.40 0.57 -0.85
C THR A 58 -5.76 -0.55 -0.03
N VAL A 59 -5.95 -0.54 1.30
CA VAL A 59 -5.42 -1.59 2.19
C VAL A 59 -6.02 -2.95 1.83
N PHE A 60 -7.32 -3.02 1.55
CA PHE A 60 -7.97 -4.25 1.13
C PHE A 60 -7.37 -4.81 -0.16
N ILE A 61 -7.16 -3.97 -1.18
CA ILE A 61 -6.52 -4.37 -2.44
C ILE A 61 -5.09 -4.86 -2.21
N ILE A 62 -4.32 -4.19 -1.35
CA ILE A 62 -2.95 -4.61 -1.00
C ILE A 62 -2.96 -6.01 -0.40
N VAL A 63 -3.83 -6.28 0.58
CA VAL A 63 -3.93 -7.58 1.24
C VAL A 63 -4.38 -8.66 0.26
N MET A 64 -5.37 -8.37 -0.59
CA MET A 64 -5.85 -9.32 -1.60
C MET A 64 -4.76 -9.68 -2.62
N LEU A 65 -4.02 -8.69 -3.10
CA LEU A 65 -2.89 -8.94 -4.01
C LEU A 65 -1.76 -9.70 -3.33
N ALA A 66 -1.46 -9.41 -2.07
CA ALA A 66 -0.48 -10.16 -1.29
C ALA A 66 -0.89 -11.63 -1.12
N LEU A 67 -2.16 -11.89 -0.80
CA LEU A 67 -2.69 -13.25 -0.72
C LEU A 67 -2.53 -13.99 -2.05
N ILE A 68 -2.91 -13.36 -3.16
CA ILE A 68 -2.73 -13.94 -4.50
C ILE A 68 -1.24 -14.21 -4.78
N SER A 69 -0.35 -13.26 -4.47
CA SER A 69 1.09 -13.43 -4.66
C SER A 69 1.65 -14.60 -3.86
N VAL A 70 1.29 -14.72 -2.58
CA VAL A 70 1.70 -15.86 -1.74
C VAL A 70 1.15 -17.17 -2.29
N SER A 71 -0.14 -17.23 -2.63
CA SER A 71 -0.78 -18.45 -3.16
C SER A 71 -0.19 -18.92 -4.50
N LEU A 72 0.27 -17.99 -5.34
CA LEU A 72 0.88 -18.29 -6.64
C LEU A 72 2.40 -18.42 -6.59
N GLY A 73 3.04 -18.19 -5.43
CA GLY A 73 4.50 -18.19 -5.30
C GLY A 73 5.17 -17.05 -6.10
N LEU A 74 4.49 -15.92 -6.27
CA LEU A 74 5.02 -14.77 -7.01
C LEU A 74 5.92 -13.91 -6.11
N GLU A 75 7.11 -13.59 -6.61
CA GLU A 75 8.01 -12.64 -5.98
C GLU A 75 7.69 -11.22 -6.45
N VAL A 76 7.08 -10.43 -5.56
CA VAL A 76 6.84 -9.00 -5.82
C VAL A 76 8.05 -8.22 -5.33
N GLU A 77 8.74 -7.54 -6.23
CA GLU A 77 9.82 -6.63 -5.85
C GLU A 77 9.63 -5.21 -6.44
N PRO A 78 9.68 -4.16 -5.61
CA PRO A 78 9.56 -2.79 -6.09
C PRO A 78 10.83 -2.31 -6.81
N ARG A 79 10.64 -1.79 -8.03
CA ARG A 79 11.67 -0.97 -8.70
C ARG A 79 11.94 0.30 -7.88
N PHE A 80 13.22 0.65 -7.71
CA PHE A 80 13.67 1.70 -6.77
C PHE A 80 13.19 1.41 -5.34
N LYS A 81 13.67 0.29 -4.78
CA LYS A 81 13.19 -0.32 -3.52
C LYS A 81 13.13 0.66 -2.36
N LEU A 82 14.21 1.38 -2.08
CA LEU A 82 14.28 2.33 -0.96
C LEU A 82 13.23 3.44 -1.09
N PHE A 83 13.16 4.10 -2.25
CA PHE A 83 12.20 5.17 -2.49
C PHE A 83 10.74 4.69 -2.39
N SER A 84 10.48 3.53 -2.98
CA SER A 84 9.15 2.89 -2.95
C SER A 84 8.70 2.56 -1.52
N GLN A 85 9.61 2.02 -0.72
CA GLN A 85 9.35 1.69 0.69
C GLN A 85 9.18 2.95 1.54
N LEU A 86 9.97 4.00 1.32
CA LEU A 86 9.82 5.27 2.03
C LEU A 86 8.46 5.92 1.76
N ILE A 87 7.98 5.89 0.51
CA ILE A 87 6.66 6.41 0.16
C ILE A 87 5.55 5.59 0.84
N ALA A 88 5.63 4.27 0.80
CA ALA A 88 4.68 3.41 1.49
C ALA A 88 4.67 3.66 3.00
N LEU A 89 5.85 3.81 3.61
CA LEU A 89 6.00 4.14 5.02
C LEU A 89 5.33 5.48 5.35
N LEU A 90 5.58 6.53 4.55
CA LEU A 90 4.96 7.85 4.74
C LEU A 90 3.43 7.76 4.65
N TYR A 91 2.91 7.04 3.66
CA TYR A 91 1.47 6.84 3.52
C TYR A 91 0.86 6.16 4.74
N PHE A 92 1.46 5.05 5.19
CA PHE A 92 0.95 4.35 6.37
C PHE A 92 1.13 5.15 7.66
N ALA A 93 2.20 5.94 7.79
CA ALA A 93 2.39 6.85 8.93
C ALA A 93 1.28 7.90 8.98
N VAL A 94 0.89 8.46 7.82
CA VAL A 94 -0.25 9.39 7.73
C VAL A 94 -1.55 8.70 8.15
N LEU A 95 -1.80 7.47 7.67
CA LEU A 95 -3.00 6.72 8.09
C LEU A 95 -2.99 6.43 9.59
N PHE A 96 -1.87 5.97 10.15
CA PHE A 96 -1.73 5.67 11.57
C PHE A 96 -1.91 6.90 12.46
N TRP A 97 -1.49 8.08 12.02
CA TRP A 97 -1.68 9.31 12.80
C TRP A 97 -3.13 9.82 12.81
N LYS A 98 -3.91 9.45 11.79
CA LYS A 98 -5.26 9.99 11.56
C LYS A 98 -6.38 9.05 12.02
N PHE A 99 -6.09 7.77 12.23
CA PHE A 99 -6.98 6.77 12.80
C PHE A 99 -6.59 6.46 14.24
#